data_AF-A0A2Z4UKE5-F1
#
_entry.id   AF-A0A2Z4UKE5-F1
#
_cell.length_a   1.000
_cell.length_b   1.000
_cell.length_c   1.000
_cell.angle_alpha   90.00
_cell.angle_beta   90.00
_cell.angle_gamma   90.00
#
_symmetry.space_group_name_H-M   'P 1'
#
loop_
_entity.id
_entity.type
_entity.pdbx_description
1 polymer ?
#
loop_
_entity_poly.entity_id
_entity_poly.type
_entity_poly.pdbx_seq_one_letter_code
_entity_poly.pdbx_strand_id
1 'polypeptide(L)'
;MSVEQKNVRKKERSARLAIWMAARSSRNKTFLDRMCRKMITKATTVDPEKDFMRDEFIDNDQGFDPDELDRYQRGESVIAGQ
;
A
#
# COMPACT_ATOMS: atom_id res chain seq x y z
N MET A 1 -30.71 -3.83 -28.43
CA MET A 1 -29.62 -4.23 -27.51
C MET A 1 -30.21 -4.64 -26.18
N SER A 2 -29.90 -5.83 -25.70
CA SER A 2 -30.40 -6.31 -24.40
C SER A 2 -29.80 -5.50 -23.24
N VAL A 3 -30.47 -5.54 -22.09
CA VAL A 3 -30.00 -4.85 -20.87
C VAL A 3 -28.61 -5.37 -20.45
N GLU A 4 -28.36 -6.67 -20.61
CA GLU A 4 -27.05 -7.26 -20.33
C GLU A 4 -25.95 -6.72 -21.24
N GLN A 5 -26.19 -6.62 -22.55
CA GLN A 5 -25.22 -6.06 -23.50
C GLN A 5 -24.86 -4.60 -23.16
N LYS A 6 -25.84 -3.81 -22.69
CA LYS A 6 -25.59 -2.44 -22.22
C LYS A 6 -24.72 -2.42 -20.96
N ASN A 7 -24.98 -3.32 -20.02
CA ASN A 7 -24.20 -3.44 -18.79
C ASN A 7 -22.75 -3.88 -19.05
N VAL A 8 -22.54 -4.85 -19.94
CA VAL A 8 -21.20 -5.29 -20.36
C VAL A 8 -20.43 -4.14 -20.99
N ARG A 9 -21.02 -3.42 -21.96
CA ARG A 9 -20.38 -2.25 -22.58
C ARG A 9 -20.07 -1.14 -21.58
N LYS A 10 -20.91 -0.93 -20.57
CA LYS A 10 -20.65 0.04 -19.49
C LYS A 10 -19.43 -0.37 -18.66
N LYS A 11 -19.32 -1.66 -18.31
CA LYS A 11 -18.17 -2.22 -17.60
C LYS A 11 -16.88 -2.08 -18.41
N GLU A 12 -16.90 -2.44 -19.69
CA GLU A 12 -15.74 -2.28 -20.59
C GLU A 12 -15.25 -0.84 -20.67
N ARG A 13 -16.17 0.13 -20.81
CA ARG A 13 -15.83 1.55 -20.82
C ARG A 13 -15.19 2.00 -19.51
N SER A 14 -15.74 1.56 -18.39
CA SER A 14 -15.19 1.89 -17.07
C SER A 14 -13.79 1.29 -16.85
N ALA A 15 -13.57 0.06 -17.28
CA ALA A 15 -12.26 -0.59 -17.19
C ALA A 15 -11.21 0.12 -18.05
N ARG A 16 -11.55 0.48 -19.29
CA ARG A 16 -10.67 1.27 -20.17
C ARG A 16 -10.29 2.61 -19.56
N LEU A 17 -11.26 3.30 -18.95
CA LEU A 17 -11.02 4.57 -18.27
C LEU A 17 -10.08 4.39 -17.07
N ALA A 18 -10.28 3.34 -16.26
CA ALA A 18 -9.42 3.05 -15.11
C ALA A 18 -7.96 2.79 -15.54
N ILE A 19 -7.76 1.98 -16.58
CA ILE A 19 -6.42 1.71 -17.14
C ILE A 19 -5.77 3.00 -17.65
N TRP A 20 -6.54 3.84 -18.36
CA TRP A 20 -6.05 5.11 -18.86
C TRP A 20 -5.64 6.07 -17.72
N MET A 21 -6.44 6.16 -16.67
CA MET A 21 -6.12 6.97 -15.50
C MET A 21 -4.87 6.47 -14.77
N ALA A 22 -4.71 5.15 -14.63
CA ALA A 22 -3.53 4.54 -14.03
C ALA A 22 -2.25 4.81 -14.83
N ALA A 23 -2.34 4.73 -16.17
CA ALA A 23 -1.22 5.05 -17.05
C ALA A 23 -0.85 6.55 -17.02
N ARG A 24 -1.82 7.45 -16.75
CA ARG A 24 -1.54 8.90 -16.59
C ARG A 24 -0.99 9.25 -15.22
N SER A 25 -1.54 8.69 -14.15
CA SER A 25 -1.12 8.97 -12.77
C SER A 25 0.35 8.59 -12.49
N SER A 26 0.89 7.62 -13.22
CA SER A 26 2.30 7.23 -13.11
C SER A 26 3.25 8.32 -13.59
N ARG A 27 2.86 9.13 -14.59
CA ARG A 27 3.73 10.14 -15.22
C ARG A 27 3.98 11.37 -14.33
N ASN A 28 2.96 11.81 -13.58
CA ASN A 28 3.03 12.94 -12.62
C ASN A 28 3.57 14.28 -13.16
N LYS A 29 3.50 14.52 -14.47
CA LYS A 29 4.06 15.74 -15.07
C LYS A 29 3.05 16.88 -15.10
N THR A 30 1.78 16.56 -15.38
CA THR A 30 0.72 17.56 -15.56
C THR A 30 -0.24 17.61 -14.36
N PHE A 31 -1.02 18.69 -14.25
CA PHE A 31 -2.06 18.83 -13.22
C PHE A 31 -3.10 17.69 -13.29
N LEU A 32 -3.46 17.28 -14.51
CA LEU A 32 -4.35 16.15 -14.74
C LEU A 32 -3.77 14.84 -14.22
N ASP A 33 -2.46 14.60 -14.41
CA ASP A 33 -1.80 13.39 -13.92
C ASP A 33 -1.81 13.37 -12.38
N ARG A 34 -1.60 14.53 -11.73
CA ARG A 34 -1.71 14.69 -10.27
C ARG A 34 -3.12 14.42 -9.77
N MET A 35 -4.14 14.85 -10.52
CA MET A 35 -5.54 14.58 -10.19
C MET A 35 -5.87 13.09 -10.32
N CYS A 36 -5.47 12.44 -11.42
CA CYS A 36 -5.64 10.99 -11.60
C CYS A 36 -4.94 10.20 -10.48
N ARG A 37 -3.74 10.64 -10.07
CA ARG A 37 -3.02 10.06 -8.93
C ARG A 37 -3.82 10.18 -7.63
N LYS A 38 -4.32 11.38 -7.29
CA LYS A 38 -5.16 11.57 -6.09
C LYS A 38 -6.41 10.69 -6.10
N MET A 39 -7.07 10.55 -7.25
CA MET A 39 -8.26 9.70 -7.37
C MET A 39 -7.93 8.22 -7.16
N ILE A 40 -6.83 7.74 -7.75
CA ILE A 40 -6.40 6.35 -7.57
C ILE A 40 -6.02 6.09 -6.13
N THR A 41 -5.17 6.95 -5.53
CA THR A 41 -4.81 6.83 -4.11
C THR A 41 -6.05 6.79 -3.24
N LYS A 42 -7.01 7.70 -3.42
CA LYS A 42 -8.26 7.68 -2.64
C LYS A 42 -9.07 6.39 -2.81
N ALA A 43 -9.04 5.79 -4.00
CA ALA A 43 -9.78 4.56 -4.28
C ALA A 43 -9.06 3.29 -3.79
N THR A 44 -7.73 3.32 -3.66
CA THR A 44 -6.91 2.15 -3.31
C THR A 44 -6.37 2.19 -1.89
N THR A 45 -6.32 3.37 -1.26
CA THR A 45 -5.92 3.50 0.14
C THR A 45 -7.00 2.88 1.00
N VAL A 46 -6.68 1.73 1.58
CA VAL A 46 -7.51 1.07 2.59
C VAL A 46 -7.40 1.89 3.87
N ASP A 47 -8.51 1.99 4.58
CA ASP A 47 -8.56 2.61 5.90
C ASP A 47 -7.60 1.84 6.83
N PRO A 48 -6.61 2.47 7.48
CA PRO A 48 -5.61 1.77 8.28
C PRO A 48 -6.22 0.84 9.33
N GLU A 49 -7.37 1.20 9.90
CA GLU A 49 -8.10 0.40 10.90
C GLU A 49 -8.76 -0.86 10.30
N LYS A 50 -8.87 -0.95 8.98
CA LYS A 50 -9.46 -2.07 8.24
C LYS A 50 -8.41 -2.84 7.43
N ASP A 51 -7.14 -2.47 7.56
CA ASP A 51 -6.04 -3.13 6.85
C ASP A 51 -5.59 -4.37 7.62
N PHE A 52 -6.03 -5.54 7.17
CA PHE A 52 -5.64 -6.84 7.74
C PHE A 52 -4.11 -7.07 7.76
N MET A 53 -3.35 -6.34 6.94
CA MET A 53 -1.89 -6.44 6.88
C MET A 53 -1.17 -5.47 7.84
N ARG A 54 -1.88 -4.52 8.47
CA ARG A 54 -1.34 -3.68 9.56
C ARG A 54 -1.77 -4.29 10.89
N ASP A 55 -1.09 -5.36 11.27
CA ASP A 55 -1.24 -5.94 12.60
C ASP A 55 -0.53 -5.02 13.62
N GLU A 56 -1.09 -4.85 14.83
CA GLU A 56 -0.50 -3.99 15.88
C GLU A 56 0.95 -4.39 16.22
N PHE A 57 1.29 -5.66 15.98
CA PHE A 57 2.64 -6.19 16.13
C PHE A 57 3.65 -5.62 15.13
N ILE A 58 3.23 -5.28 13.91
CA ILE A 58 4.12 -4.73 12.87
C ILE A 58 4.36 -3.24 13.11
N ASP A 59 3.31 -2.48 13.44
CA ASP A 59 3.43 -1.04 13.69
C ASP A 59 4.21 -0.75 15.00
N ASN A 60 4.24 -1.69 15.96
CA ASN A 60 5.02 -1.59 17.20
C ASN A 60 6.35 -2.35 17.19
N ASP A 61 6.75 -2.95 16.05
CA ASP A 61 8.06 -3.57 15.93
C ASP A 61 9.14 -2.48 15.92
N GLN A 62 9.80 -2.29 17.07
CA GLN A 62 10.92 -1.37 17.23
C GLN A 62 12.21 -1.89 16.56
N GLY A 63 12.15 -3.08 15.94
CA GLY A 63 13.32 -3.78 15.44
C GLY A 63 14.19 -4.32 16.59
N PHE A 64 15.34 -4.89 16.24
CA PHE A 64 16.35 -5.29 17.21
C PHE A 64 17.41 -4.19 17.35
N ASP A 65 17.92 -3.98 18.56
CA ASP A 65 19.07 -3.11 18.81
C ASP A 65 20.33 -3.75 18.18
N PRO A 66 20.95 -3.13 17.15
CA PRO A 66 22.14 -3.68 16.50
C PRO A 66 23.30 -3.90 17.47
N ASP A 67 23.41 -3.04 18.48
CA ASP A 67 24.49 -3.11 19.47
C ASP A 67 24.26 -4.26 20.46
N GLU A 68 23.01 -4.57 20.80
CA GLU A 68 22.65 -5.78 21.55
C GLU A 68 22.93 -7.06 20.74
N LEU A 69 22.54 -7.09 19.47
CA LEU A 69 22.76 -8.25 18.62
C LEU A 69 24.26 -8.53 18.40
N ASP A 70 25.06 -7.49 18.19
CA ASP A 70 26.51 -7.58 17.99
C ASP A 70 27.21 -8.06 19.28
N ARG A 71 26.74 -7.64 20.46
CA ARG A 71 27.20 -8.16 21.76
C ARG A 71 26.90 -9.66 21.92
N TYR A 72 25.67 -10.10 21.63
CA TYR A 72 25.32 -11.52 21.67
C TYR A 72 26.10 -12.36 20.65
N GLN A 73 26.31 -11.85 19.43
CA GLN A 73 27.09 -12.54 18.40
C GLN A 73 28.57 -12.67 18.76
N ARG A 74 29.12 -11.71 19.52
CA ARG A 74 30.45 -11.81 20.13
C ARG A 74 30.53 -12.77 21.32
N GLY A 75 29.40 -13.37 21.73
CA GLY A 75 29.34 -14.30 22.85
C GLY A 75 29.36 -13.63 24.22
N GLU A 76 29.09 -12.32 24.29
CA GLU A 76 28.95 -11.61 25.55
C GLU A 76 27.61 -12.00 26.19
N SER A 77 27.68 -12.84 27.23
CA SER A 77 26.50 -13.15 28.04
C SER A 77 26.22 -11.97 28.95
N VAL A 78 25.02 -11.39 28.85
CA VAL A 78 24.50 -10.54 29.91
C VAL A 78 24.34 -11.47 31.12
N ILE A 79 25.30 -11.44 32.04
CA ILE A 79 25.09 -11.98 33.37
C ILE A 79 23.94 -11.16 33.93
N ALA A 80 22.73 -11.72 33.93
CA ALA A 80 21.58 -11.16 34.61
C ALA A 80 21.92 -11.12 36.11
N GLY A 81 22.52 -10.01 36.51
CA GLY A 81 22.86 -9.69 37.88
C GLY A 81 21.73 -8.90 38.52
N GLN A 82 20.90 -9.64 39.26
CA GLN A 82 19.87 -9.22 40.23
C GLN A 82 18.49 -8.85 39.70
#